data_AF-A0A4S0N734-F1
#
_entry.id   AF-A0A4S0N734-F1
#
_cell.length_a   1.000
_cell.length_b   1.000
_cell.length_c   1.000
_cell.angle_alpha   90.00
_cell.angle_beta   90.00
_cell.angle_gamma   90.00
#
_symmetry.space_group_name_H-M   'P 1'
#
loop_
_entity.id
_entity.type
_entity.pdbx_description
1 polymer ?
#
loop_
_entity_poly.entity_id
_entity_poly.type
_entity_poly.pdbx_seq_one_letter_code
_entity_poly.pdbx_strand_id
1 'polypeptide(L)'
;MFDGQFYPGQPLQFMEGLLTPIIGGGLASVAPVSLFSHTTSTASTIAWPASIQASDVAVIYDYAAGFSTPTSVTPTGFTNFVNTTVSPIRAMASFKILVGGETGNITGMNGTVNNAKVLHIFRGAQAVVSVNSASVNQVCQTGDPVSQTVTSSGGAAPLVVIGGASKISGAPSFSTASPAFDGTDTAGSRLIVGYKIYNSSPVDHTIDSAGDGGNGSSLFSAYLELT
;
A
#
# COMPACT_ATOMS: atom_id res chain seq x y z
N MET A 1 -7.78 -61.13 -37.41
CA MET A 1 -7.01 -60.11 -38.16
C MET A 1 -8.03 -59.21 -38.82
N PHE A 2 -8.09 -57.93 -38.41
CA PHE A 2 -9.00 -56.95 -39.01
C PHE A 2 -8.25 -56.21 -40.11
N ASP A 3 -8.55 -56.55 -41.36
CA ASP A 3 -8.16 -55.77 -42.55
C ASP A 3 -9.07 -54.54 -42.64
N GLY A 4 -8.67 -53.46 -41.98
CA GLY A 4 -9.27 -52.14 -42.15
C GLY A 4 -8.48 -51.36 -43.19
N GLN A 5 -8.70 -51.67 -44.47
CA GLN A 5 -8.05 -50.96 -45.57
C GLN A 5 -8.77 -49.64 -45.85
N PHE A 6 -8.10 -48.52 -45.60
CA PHE A 6 -8.54 -47.20 -46.03
C PHE A 6 -8.57 -47.16 -47.57
N TYR A 7 -9.73 -46.84 -48.15
CA TYR A 7 -9.84 -46.64 -49.60
C TYR A 7 -9.24 -45.28 -50.00
N PRO A 8 -8.34 -45.23 -51.00
CA PRO A 8 -7.83 -43.98 -51.52
C PRO A 8 -8.96 -43.15 -52.13
N GLY A 9 -9.16 -41.91 -51.64
CA GLY A 9 -10.11 -40.95 -52.22
C GLY A 9 -11.39 -40.72 -51.43
N GLN A 10 -11.56 -41.28 -50.23
CA GLN A 10 -12.61 -40.79 -49.34
C GLN A 10 -12.25 -39.39 -48.81
N PRO A 11 -13.09 -38.36 -49.03
CA PRO A 11 -12.90 -37.08 -48.37
C PRO A 11 -12.99 -37.28 -46.85
N LEU A 12 -11.98 -36.78 -46.14
CA LEU A 12 -11.98 -36.68 -44.68
C LEU A 12 -13.21 -35.86 -44.26
N GLN A 13 -14.27 -36.55 -43.80
CA GLN A 13 -15.39 -35.89 -43.14
C GLN A 13 -14.92 -35.48 -41.74
N PHE A 14 -14.30 -34.30 -41.65
CA PHE A 14 -14.22 -33.61 -40.36
C PHE A 14 -15.66 -33.32 -39.96
N MET A 15 -16.09 -33.84 -38.81
CA MET A 15 -17.39 -33.52 -38.23
C MET A 15 -17.50 -32.00 -38.13
N GLU A 16 -18.31 -31.41 -39.01
CA GLU A 16 -18.66 -29.99 -38.99
C GLU A 16 -19.52 -29.68 -37.75
N GLY A 17 -18.88 -29.62 -36.59
CA GLY A 17 -19.58 -29.39 -35.33
C GLY A 17 -18.70 -29.27 -34.09
N LEU A 18 -17.37 -29.44 -34.19
CA LEU A 18 -16.47 -29.41 -33.02
C LEU A 18 -15.41 -28.29 -33.06
N LEU A 19 -15.57 -27.30 -33.95
CA LEU A 19 -14.64 -26.17 -34.11
C LEU A 19 -15.31 -24.80 -33.96
N THR A 20 -16.36 -24.68 -33.14
CA THR A 20 -16.60 -23.37 -32.51
C THR A 20 -15.54 -23.22 -31.43
N PRO A 21 -14.50 -22.38 -31.59
CA PRO A 21 -13.67 -22.03 -30.46
C PRO A 21 -14.60 -21.51 -29.37
N ILE A 22 -14.44 -22.02 -28.16
CA ILE A 22 -15.01 -21.37 -26.99
C ILE A 22 -14.47 -19.95 -27.07
N ILE A 23 -15.35 -18.99 -27.39
CA ILE A 23 -15.10 -17.57 -27.21
C ILE A 23 -14.92 -17.44 -25.71
N GLY A 24 -13.67 -17.59 -25.26
CA GLY A 24 -13.30 -17.42 -23.88
C GLY A 24 -13.77 -16.04 -23.50
N GLY A 25 -14.73 -15.98 -22.58
CA GLY A 25 -15.11 -14.74 -21.93
C GLY A 25 -13.81 -14.10 -21.47
N GLY A 26 -13.41 -13.03 -22.15
CA GLY A 26 -12.17 -12.34 -21.84
C GLY A 26 -12.19 -12.07 -20.35
N LEU A 27 -11.23 -12.62 -19.61
CA LEU A 27 -11.06 -12.27 -18.22
C LEU A 27 -11.08 -10.75 -18.19
N ALA A 28 -12.08 -10.18 -17.52
CA ALA A 28 -12.21 -8.74 -17.42
C ALA A 28 -10.84 -8.23 -16.94
N SER A 29 -10.14 -7.49 -17.79
CA SER A 29 -8.84 -6.94 -17.46
C SER A 29 -9.05 -6.11 -16.20
N VAL A 30 -8.48 -6.59 -15.08
CA VAL A 30 -8.53 -5.86 -13.82
C VAL A 30 -7.94 -4.47 -14.06
N ALA A 31 -8.69 -3.44 -13.69
CA ALA A 31 -8.28 -2.07 -13.93
C ALA A 31 -7.02 -1.74 -13.11
N PRO A 32 -5.93 -1.27 -13.75
CA PRO A 32 -4.69 -1.02 -13.03
C PRO A 32 -4.83 0.18 -12.08
N VAL A 33 -4.08 0.13 -10.99
CA VAL A 33 -3.81 1.22 -10.06
C VAL A 33 -2.39 1.74 -10.28
N SER A 34 -2.20 3.03 -10.03
CA SER A 34 -0.89 3.70 -10.02
C SER A 34 -0.81 4.74 -8.90
N LEU A 35 0.40 5.13 -8.51
CA LEU A 35 0.58 6.33 -7.68
C LEU A 35 0.30 7.56 -8.56
N PHE A 36 -0.67 8.38 -8.17
CA PHE A 36 -1.00 9.62 -8.85
C PHE A 36 -0.13 10.78 -8.35
N SER A 37 0.01 10.93 -7.04
CA SER A 37 0.77 12.02 -6.43
C SER A 37 1.21 11.70 -5.02
N HIS A 38 2.20 12.41 -4.52
CA HIS A 38 2.57 12.40 -3.11
C HIS A 38 2.78 13.83 -2.59
N THR A 39 2.62 14.00 -1.28
CA THR A 39 2.97 15.21 -0.53
C THR A 39 3.71 14.81 0.74
N THR A 40 4.66 15.62 1.20
CA THR A 40 5.31 15.44 2.51
C THR A 40 5.21 16.71 3.34
N SER A 41 5.25 16.58 4.66
CA SER A 41 5.22 17.70 5.60
C SER A 41 5.92 17.35 6.91
N THR A 42 6.56 18.32 7.55
CA THR A 42 7.06 18.24 8.93
C THR A 42 6.25 19.11 9.90
N ALA A 43 5.11 19.64 9.45
CA ALA A 43 4.19 20.42 10.26
C ALA A 43 3.12 19.52 10.93
N SER A 44 2.28 20.13 11.77
CA SER A 44 1.12 19.46 12.39
C SER A 44 0.00 19.14 11.39
N THR A 45 0.09 19.66 10.17
CA THR A 45 -0.84 19.42 9.07
C THR A 45 -0.09 19.12 7.77
N ILE A 46 -0.79 18.58 6.77
CA ILE A 46 -0.28 18.33 5.42
C ILE A 46 -1.31 18.77 4.37
N ALA A 47 -0.86 19.41 3.30
CA ALA A 47 -1.76 19.89 2.24
C ALA A 47 -2.22 18.75 1.33
N TRP A 48 -3.47 18.84 0.85
CA TRP A 48 -3.91 18.02 -0.27
C TRP A 48 -3.12 18.38 -1.53
N PRO A 49 -2.66 17.41 -2.34
CA PRO A 49 -2.09 17.70 -3.64
C PRO A 49 -3.19 18.21 -4.60
N ALA A 50 -2.77 18.93 -5.64
CA ALA A 50 -3.69 19.39 -6.67
C ALA A 50 -4.21 18.21 -7.52
N SER A 51 -5.34 18.42 -8.21
CA SER A 51 -5.86 17.50 -9.24
C SER A 51 -6.25 16.10 -8.74
N ILE A 52 -6.53 15.96 -7.44
CA ILE A 52 -7.23 14.79 -6.90
C ILE A 52 -8.64 14.67 -7.49
N GLN A 53 -9.14 13.45 -7.58
CA GLN A 53 -10.43 13.11 -8.18
C GLN A 53 -11.26 12.27 -7.22
N ALA A 54 -12.57 12.22 -7.48
CA ALA A 54 -13.42 11.25 -6.80
C ALA A 54 -12.91 9.83 -7.07
N SER A 55 -13.01 8.96 -6.07
CA SER A 55 -12.53 7.58 -6.10
C SER A 55 -11.00 7.40 -6.17
N ASP A 56 -10.21 8.47 -6.02
CA ASP A 56 -8.82 8.33 -5.60
C ASP A 56 -8.74 7.76 -4.18
N VAL A 57 -7.62 7.10 -3.87
CA VAL A 57 -7.35 6.58 -2.52
C VAL A 57 -6.20 7.34 -1.92
N ALA A 58 -6.48 8.11 -0.87
CA ALA A 58 -5.47 8.75 -0.06
C ALA A 58 -5.00 7.82 1.05
N VAL A 59 -3.69 7.68 1.22
CA VAL A 59 -3.06 7.02 2.37
C VAL A 59 -2.16 8.03 3.05
N ILE A 60 -2.47 8.35 4.30
CA ILE A 60 -1.66 9.24 5.12
C ILE A 60 -0.88 8.43 6.16
N TYR A 61 0.41 8.68 6.19
CA TYR A 61 1.33 8.16 7.19
C TYR A 61 1.74 9.32 8.08
N ASP A 62 1.62 9.14 9.39
CA ASP A 62 1.75 10.19 10.35
C ASP A 62 2.67 9.75 11.48
N TYR A 63 3.68 10.56 11.76
CA TYR A 63 4.60 10.42 12.85
C TYR A 63 4.57 11.68 13.71
N ALA A 64 4.53 11.47 15.02
CA ALA A 64 4.65 12.54 16.00
C ALA A 64 5.58 12.10 17.14
N ALA A 65 6.32 13.07 17.70
CA ALA A 65 7.12 12.92 18.91
C ALA A 65 6.94 14.10 19.86
N GLY A 66 6.91 13.82 21.16
CA GLY A 66 6.76 14.83 22.21
C GLY A 66 7.70 14.63 23.40
N PHE A 67 7.41 15.32 24.49
CA PHE A 67 7.95 14.98 25.82
C PHE A 67 7.16 13.86 26.50
N SER A 68 5.94 13.62 26.01
CA SER A 68 5.08 12.49 26.31
C SER A 68 4.63 11.85 24.99
N THR A 69 4.03 10.67 25.07
CA THR A 69 3.40 10.02 23.92
C THR A 69 2.34 10.95 23.30
N PRO A 70 2.47 11.33 22.02
CA PRO A 70 1.46 12.14 21.34
C PRO A 70 0.09 11.48 21.32
N THR A 71 -0.96 12.31 21.37
CA THR A 71 -2.35 11.85 21.24
C THR A 71 -2.60 11.27 19.85
N SER A 72 -3.32 10.15 19.81
CA SER A 72 -3.80 9.56 18.56
C SER A 72 -4.83 10.47 17.90
N VAL A 73 -4.59 10.88 16.65
CA VAL A 73 -5.51 11.73 15.87
C VAL A 73 -5.66 11.11 14.48
N THR A 74 -6.80 10.48 14.23
CA THR A 74 -7.19 10.04 12.89
C THR A 74 -7.77 11.24 12.14
N PRO A 75 -7.25 11.60 10.96
CA PRO A 75 -7.80 12.71 10.20
C PRO A 75 -9.27 12.52 9.83
N THR A 76 -10.02 13.61 9.71
CA THR A 76 -11.46 13.55 9.43
C THR A 76 -11.75 12.82 8.12
N GLY A 77 -12.64 11.83 8.19
CA GLY A 77 -13.05 11.01 7.04
C GLY A 77 -12.05 9.91 6.65
N PHE A 78 -10.94 9.76 7.39
CA PHE A 78 -10.01 8.64 7.20
C PHE A 78 -10.35 7.48 8.14
N THR A 79 -10.05 6.27 7.67
CA THR A 79 -10.06 5.04 8.46
C THR A 79 -8.63 4.72 8.87
N ASN A 80 -8.39 4.61 10.18
CA ASN A 80 -7.09 4.23 10.71
C ASN A 80 -6.90 2.71 10.66
N PHE A 81 -5.72 2.26 10.24
CA PHE A 81 -5.38 0.83 10.20
C PHE A 81 -4.02 0.52 10.84
N VAL A 82 -3.14 1.51 11.03
CA VAL A 82 -1.92 1.38 11.86
C VAL A 82 -1.98 2.43 12.97
N ASN A 83 -1.70 2.01 14.20
CA ASN A 83 -1.55 2.88 15.36
C ASN A 83 -0.61 2.25 16.39
N THR A 84 0.65 2.67 16.38
CA THR A 84 1.69 2.12 17.26
C THR A 84 2.43 3.21 17.99
N THR A 85 2.90 2.89 19.20
CA THR A 85 3.53 3.86 20.09
C THR A 85 4.50 3.19 21.06
N VAL A 86 5.57 3.92 21.35
CA VAL A 86 6.41 3.77 22.53
C VAL A 86 6.75 5.18 22.96
N SER A 87 6.74 5.48 24.26
CA SER A 87 7.07 6.85 24.67
C SER A 87 8.50 7.22 24.22
N PRO A 88 8.70 8.35 23.53
CA PRO A 88 7.76 9.48 23.39
C PRO A 88 7.20 9.68 21.96
N ILE A 89 7.06 8.61 21.19
CA ILE A 89 6.64 8.65 19.78
C ILE A 89 5.32 7.92 19.52
N ARG A 90 4.63 8.33 18.45
CA ARG A 90 3.50 7.61 17.86
C ARG A 90 3.62 7.64 16.35
N ALA A 91 3.36 6.50 15.72
CA ALA A 91 3.23 6.36 14.28
C ALA A 91 1.86 5.79 13.93
N MET A 92 1.20 6.36 12.92
CA MET A 92 -0.11 5.95 12.45
C MET A 92 -0.15 5.93 10.93
N ALA A 93 -1.00 5.07 10.36
CA ALA A 93 -1.37 5.13 8.96
C ALA A 93 -2.89 5.00 8.82
N SER A 94 -3.46 5.82 7.94
CA SER A 94 -4.90 5.88 7.71
C SER A 94 -5.19 6.05 6.22
N PHE A 95 -6.32 5.55 5.73
CA PHE A 95 -6.72 5.72 4.33
C PHE A 95 -8.09 6.40 4.20
N LYS A 96 -8.37 6.98 3.04
CA LYS A 96 -9.67 7.54 2.67
C LYS A 96 -9.90 7.39 1.16
N ILE A 97 -11.11 6.99 0.76
CA ILE A 97 -11.58 7.15 -0.62
C ILE A 97 -12.09 8.57 -0.79
N LEU A 98 -11.55 9.28 -1.79
CA LEU A 98 -11.80 10.69 -2.01
C LEU A 98 -13.12 10.92 -2.73
N VAL A 99 -13.74 12.06 -2.43
CA VAL A 99 -14.93 12.53 -3.17
C VAL A 99 -14.58 13.56 -4.25
N GLY A 100 -13.31 13.96 -4.36
CA GLY A 100 -12.79 14.87 -5.39
C GLY A 100 -12.95 16.35 -5.06
N GLY A 101 -13.52 16.68 -3.90
CA GLY A 101 -13.73 18.05 -3.42
C GLY A 101 -12.80 18.45 -2.28
N GLU A 102 -11.87 17.57 -1.89
CA GLU A 102 -10.95 17.85 -0.79
C GLU A 102 -10.01 19.01 -1.12
N THR A 103 -9.86 19.93 -0.18
CA THR A 103 -8.99 21.11 -0.31
C THR A 103 -8.39 21.48 1.04
N GLY A 104 -7.37 22.35 1.03
CA GLY A 104 -6.73 22.85 2.24
C GLY A 104 -5.80 21.82 2.88
N ASN A 105 -5.83 21.75 4.21
CA ASN A 105 -4.90 20.95 5.00
C ASN A 105 -5.61 19.82 5.77
N ILE A 106 -4.95 18.67 5.80
CA ILE A 106 -5.31 17.52 6.62
C ILE A 106 -4.65 17.69 7.99
N THR A 107 -5.46 17.74 9.04
CA THR A 107 -4.98 17.73 10.42
C THR A 107 -4.79 16.28 10.88
N GLY A 108 -3.60 15.98 11.39
CA GLY A 108 -3.27 14.68 11.96
C GLY A 108 -2.71 14.81 13.38
N MET A 109 -1.86 13.87 13.78
CA MET A 109 -1.15 13.93 15.05
C MET A 109 -0.26 15.17 15.13
N ASN A 110 -0.09 15.68 16.34
CA ASN A 110 0.79 16.81 16.61
C ASN A 110 1.67 16.50 17.82
N GLY A 111 2.95 16.29 17.57
CA GLY A 111 4.00 16.19 18.57
C GLY A 111 4.56 17.57 18.92
N THR A 112 4.98 17.74 20.18
CA THR A 112 5.61 18.99 20.65
C THR A 112 7.07 19.13 20.23
N VAL A 113 7.70 18.06 19.73
CA VAL A 113 9.13 18.03 19.37
C VAL A 113 9.31 17.83 17.87
N ASN A 114 8.68 16.81 17.28
CA ASN A 114 8.79 16.53 15.86
C ASN A 114 7.45 16.07 15.29
N ASN A 115 7.24 16.38 14.02
CA ASN A 115 6.16 15.85 13.20
C ASN A 115 6.72 15.43 11.84
N ALA A 116 6.16 14.39 11.25
CA ALA A 116 6.44 14.00 9.88
C ALA A 116 5.22 13.31 9.29
N LYS A 117 4.81 13.75 8.10
CA LYS A 117 3.64 13.26 7.40
C LYS A 117 3.98 12.99 5.95
N VAL A 118 3.53 11.85 5.44
CA VAL A 118 3.55 11.54 4.01
C VAL A 118 2.12 11.23 3.59
N LEU A 119 1.68 11.80 2.48
CA LEU A 119 0.39 11.53 1.87
C LEU A 119 0.63 10.95 0.49
N HIS A 120 0.17 9.73 0.25
CA HIS A 120 0.12 9.11 -1.07
C HIS A 120 -1.30 9.15 -1.61
N ILE A 121 -1.45 9.47 -2.89
CA ILE A 121 -2.70 9.35 -3.63
C ILE A 121 -2.52 8.28 -4.69
N PHE A 122 -3.29 7.21 -4.58
CA PHE A 122 -3.38 6.15 -5.58
C PHE A 122 -4.62 6.37 -6.44
N ARG A 123 -4.48 6.14 -7.75
CA ARG A 123 -5.56 6.27 -8.72
C ARG A 123 -5.73 4.98 -9.49
N GLY A 124 -6.93 4.43 -9.45
CA GLY A 124 -7.37 3.33 -10.32
C GLY A 124 -7.76 3.85 -11.71
N ALA A 125 -7.57 3.03 -12.73
CA ALA A 125 -8.15 3.25 -14.05
C ALA A 125 -9.68 3.09 -14.05
N GLN A 126 -10.22 2.46 -13.00
CA GLN A 126 -11.63 2.46 -12.64
C GLN A 126 -11.79 3.07 -11.25
N ALA A 127 -13.02 3.54 -10.95
CA ALA A 127 -13.36 4.11 -9.66
C ALA A 127 -13.20 3.07 -8.54
N VAL A 128 -12.34 3.37 -7.56
CA VAL A 128 -12.25 2.60 -6.33
C VAL A 128 -13.48 2.92 -5.47
N VAL A 129 -14.20 1.89 -5.05
CA VAL A 129 -15.41 1.97 -4.22
C VAL A 129 -15.21 1.38 -2.82
N SER A 130 -14.22 0.51 -2.64
CA SER A 130 -13.80 0.05 -1.32
C SER A 130 -12.30 -0.15 -1.20
N VAL A 131 -11.81 0.00 0.04
CA VAL A 131 -10.44 -0.29 0.44
C VAL A 131 -10.49 -1.25 1.63
N ASN A 132 -9.81 -2.39 1.51
CA ASN A 132 -9.66 -3.36 2.58
C ASN A 132 -8.18 -3.44 3.00
N SER A 133 -7.89 -3.18 4.27
CA SER A 133 -6.53 -3.31 4.82
C SER A 133 -6.35 -4.68 5.46
N ALA A 134 -5.27 -5.38 5.11
CA ALA A 134 -4.96 -6.70 5.67
C ALA A 134 -3.45 -6.91 5.83
N SER A 135 -3.08 -7.98 6.53
CA SER A 135 -1.70 -8.28 6.95
C SER A 135 -1.02 -7.09 7.64
N VAL A 136 -1.78 -6.41 8.51
CA VAL A 136 -1.30 -5.24 9.24
C VAL A 136 -0.33 -5.68 10.32
N ASN A 137 0.94 -5.31 10.15
CA ASN A 137 1.98 -5.46 11.16
C ASN A 137 2.40 -4.07 11.66
N GLN A 138 2.67 -3.97 12.95
CA GLN A 138 3.15 -2.75 13.55
C GLN A 138 3.94 -3.04 14.81
N VAL A 139 5.03 -2.32 14.99
CA VAL A 139 5.84 -2.38 16.20
C VAL A 139 6.45 -1.00 16.43
N CYS A 140 6.55 -0.63 17.69
CA CYS A 140 7.20 0.59 18.13
C CYS A 140 7.92 0.26 19.43
N GLN A 141 9.24 0.43 19.44
CA GLN A 141 10.08 -0.05 20.54
C GLN A 141 11.40 0.71 20.64
N THR A 142 12.12 0.39 21.70
CA THR A 142 13.54 0.72 21.84
C THR A 142 14.36 -0.37 21.16
N GLY A 143 15.35 -0.01 20.35
CA GLY A 143 16.10 -0.97 19.53
C GLY A 143 15.39 -1.27 18.20
N ASP A 144 15.75 -2.38 17.55
CA ASP A 144 15.29 -2.67 16.18
C ASP A 144 13.87 -3.17 16.18
N PRO A 145 12.96 -2.52 15.45
CA PRO A 145 11.76 -3.20 15.02
C PRO A 145 12.10 -4.57 14.39
N VAL A 146 11.41 -5.62 14.81
CA VAL A 146 11.52 -6.92 14.15
C VAL A 146 11.06 -6.81 12.69
N SER A 147 11.79 -7.45 11.77
CA SER A 147 11.38 -7.60 10.38
C SER A 147 9.94 -8.12 10.26
N GLN A 148 9.20 -7.56 9.32
CA GLN A 148 7.78 -7.85 9.11
C GLN A 148 7.55 -8.56 7.78
N THR A 149 6.59 -9.49 7.77
CA THR A 149 6.13 -10.14 6.54
C THR A 149 4.69 -9.72 6.25
N VAL A 150 4.49 -9.12 5.09
CA VAL A 150 3.16 -8.83 4.54
C VAL A 150 2.77 -9.98 3.63
N THR A 151 1.72 -10.70 4.03
CA THR A 151 1.19 -11.88 3.32
C THR A 151 0.27 -11.49 2.16
N SER A 152 0.74 -10.60 1.27
CA SER A 152 -0.05 -10.06 0.16
C SER A 152 -0.36 -11.06 -0.95
N SER A 153 0.34 -12.20 -1.02
CA SER A 153 0.07 -13.24 -2.03
C SER A 153 -1.34 -13.83 -1.95
N GLY A 154 -2.00 -13.73 -0.79
CA GLY A 154 -3.39 -14.13 -0.61
C GLY A 154 -4.42 -13.05 -0.96
N GLY A 155 -3.98 -11.84 -1.31
CA GLY A 155 -4.86 -10.69 -1.58
C GLY A 155 -5.33 -10.60 -3.03
N ALA A 156 -6.45 -9.92 -3.24
CA ALA A 156 -6.99 -9.64 -4.57
C ALA A 156 -6.34 -8.40 -5.20
N ALA A 157 -5.91 -8.51 -6.46
CA ALA A 157 -5.43 -7.36 -7.23
C ALA A 157 -6.62 -6.53 -7.79
N PRO A 158 -6.48 -5.19 -7.92
CA PRO A 158 -5.28 -4.43 -7.62
C PRO A 158 -5.12 -4.20 -6.11
N LEU A 159 -3.88 -4.32 -5.62
CA LEU A 159 -3.55 -4.00 -4.24
C LEU A 159 -2.25 -3.22 -4.15
N VAL A 160 -2.08 -2.51 -3.03
CA VAL A 160 -0.87 -1.77 -2.71
C VAL A 160 -0.30 -2.31 -1.40
N VAL A 161 0.91 -2.87 -1.46
CA VAL A 161 1.71 -3.14 -0.25
C VAL A 161 2.35 -1.83 0.19
N ILE A 162 2.32 -1.57 1.49
CA ILE A 162 2.88 -0.38 2.10
C ILE A 162 3.79 -0.78 3.25
N GLY A 163 4.87 -0.01 3.43
CA GLY A 163 5.77 -0.12 4.55
C GLY A 163 6.16 1.26 5.04
N GLY A 164 6.44 1.39 6.34
CA GLY A 164 6.97 2.61 6.89
C GLY A 164 7.85 2.36 8.09
N ALA A 165 8.93 3.14 8.18
CA ALA A 165 9.83 3.16 9.31
C ALA A 165 9.93 4.59 9.85
N SER A 166 9.94 4.73 11.17
CA SER A 166 10.11 6.03 11.81
C SER A 166 11.05 5.94 13.00
N LYS A 167 11.72 7.04 13.34
CA LYS A 167 12.53 7.09 14.57
C LYS A 167 12.74 8.49 15.12
N ILE A 168 12.96 8.56 16.44
CA ILE A 168 13.19 9.85 17.14
C ILE A 168 14.55 10.48 16.86
N SER A 169 15.55 9.71 16.44
CA SER A 169 16.91 10.17 16.20
C SER A 169 17.52 9.51 14.97
N GLY A 170 18.12 10.32 14.10
CA GLY A 170 18.67 9.89 12.80
C GLY A 170 17.59 9.68 11.74
N ALA A 171 18.00 9.57 10.48
CA ALA A 171 17.10 9.30 9.36
C ALA A 171 16.75 7.80 9.28
N PRO A 172 15.45 7.42 9.25
CA PRO A 172 15.07 6.02 9.05
C PRO A 172 15.38 5.58 7.61
N SER A 173 15.65 4.29 7.43
CA SER A 173 15.88 3.67 6.13
C SER A 173 15.42 2.21 6.18
N PHE A 174 15.12 1.61 5.05
CA PHE A 174 14.85 0.17 4.96
C PHE A 174 16.16 -0.60 4.79
N SER A 175 16.39 -1.63 5.60
CA SER A 175 17.44 -2.65 5.39
C SER A 175 16.98 -3.68 4.38
N THR A 176 15.68 -4.01 4.41
CA THR A 176 15.03 -4.94 3.48
C THR A 176 13.69 -4.37 3.01
N ALA A 177 13.48 -4.40 1.70
CA ALA A 177 12.16 -4.28 1.08
C ALA A 177 12.16 -5.26 -0.09
N SER A 178 11.58 -6.44 0.11
CA SER A 178 11.65 -7.54 -0.85
C SER A 178 10.27 -8.16 -1.07
N PRO A 179 9.69 -8.10 -2.28
CA PRO A 179 10.21 -7.40 -3.46
C PRO A 179 10.44 -5.89 -3.26
N ALA A 180 11.36 -5.31 -4.04
CA ALA A 180 11.68 -3.88 -3.94
C ALA A 180 10.44 -3.01 -4.17
N PHE A 181 10.23 -2.02 -3.31
CA PHE A 181 9.21 -0.99 -3.48
C PHE A 181 9.34 -0.29 -4.85
N ASP A 182 8.19 0.12 -5.40
CA ASP A 182 8.14 0.92 -6.63
C ASP A 182 8.55 2.37 -6.37
N GLY A 183 8.39 2.83 -5.12
CA GLY A 183 8.82 4.15 -4.68
C GLY A 183 8.94 4.23 -3.16
N THR A 184 9.72 5.20 -2.71
CA THR A 184 9.88 5.54 -1.29
C THR A 184 9.89 7.05 -1.11
N ASP A 185 9.28 7.54 -0.04
CA ASP A 185 9.21 8.96 0.29
C ASP A 185 9.59 9.20 1.75
N THR A 186 10.29 10.30 1.99
CA THR A 186 10.73 10.70 3.33
C THR A 186 10.13 12.03 3.74
N ALA A 187 9.59 12.10 4.95
CA ALA A 187 9.19 13.36 5.57
C ALA A 187 10.22 13.76 6.63
N GLY A 188 11.05 14.75 6.28
CA GLY A 188 12.20 15.16 7.08
C GLY A 188 13.13 13.98 7.37
N SER A 189 13.69 13.95 8.58
CA SER A 189 14.57 12.86 9.04
C SER A 189 13.84 11.90 9.99
N ARG A 190 12.51 11.78 9.91
CA ARG A 190 11.72 11.10 10.95
C ARG A 190 10.87 9.95 10.45
N LEU A 191 10.44 10.00 9.19
CA LEU A 191 9.55 9.01 8.59
C LEU A 191 10.03 8.72 7.18
N ILE A 192 10.20 7.45 6.87
CA ILE A 192 10.31 6.93 5.50
C ILE A 192 9.14 5.97 5.28
N VAL A 193 8.52 6.06 4.11
CA VAL A 193 7.48 5.13 3.67
C VAL A 193 7.81 4.61 2.28
N GLY A 194 7.32 3.43 1.95
CA GLY A 194 7.45 2.84 0.64
C GLY A 194 6.18 2.11 0.24
N TYR A 195 6.00 1.92 -1.06
CA TYR A 195 4.86 1.22 -1.61
C TYR A 195 5.27 0.28 -2.75
N LYS A 196 4.51 -0.80 -2.93
CA LYS A 196 4.55 -1.68 -4.11
C LYS A 196 3.13 -1.86 -4.62
N ILE A 197 2.92 -1.66 -5.92
CA ILE A 197 1.62 -1.82 -6.56
C ILE A 197 1.59 -3.16 -7.30
N TYR A 198 0.56 -3.95 -7.01
CA TYR A 198 0.26 -5.16 -7.74
C TYR A 198 -1.06 -4.99 -8.49
N ASN A 199 -0.96 -4.90 -9.81
CA ASN A 199 -2.12 -4.93 -10.70
C ASN A 199 -2.50 -6.36 -11.12
N SER A 200 -1.62 -7.32 -10.83
CA SER A 200 -1.84 -8.75 -10.97
C SER A 200 -0.81 -9.49 -10.10
N SER A 201 -1.14 -10.73 -9.74
CA SER A 201 -0.24 -11.69 -9.08
C SER A 201 0.58 -11.10 -7.91
N PRO A 202 -0.07 -10.61 -6.84
CA PRO A 202 0.64 -10.20 -5.63
C PRO A 202 1.54 -11.32 -5.09
N VAL A 203 2.67 -10.95 -4.52
CA VAL A 203 3.53 -11.86 -3.74
C VAL A 203 3.78 -11.28 -2.37
N ASP A 204 4.16 -12.13 -1.41
CA ASP A 204 4.48 -11.69 -0.05
C ASP A 204 5.69 -10.76 -0.04
N HIS A 205 5.70 -9.84 0.93
CA HIS A 205 6.79 -8.88 1.13
C HIS A 205 7.45 -9.08 2.48
N THR A 206 8.77 -9.02 2.50
CA THR A 206 9.55 -8.83 3.72
C THR A 206 10.03 -7.39 3.78
N ILE A 207 9.70 -6.71 4.87
CA ILE A 207 10.03 -5.31 5.13
C ILE A 207 10.78 -5.24 6.46
N ASP A 208 11.94 -4.60 6.43
CA ASP A 208 12.80 -4.43 7.59
C ASP A 208 13.41 -3.03 7.59
N SER A 209 13.59 -2.45 8.78
CA SER A 209 14.22 -1.13 8.94
C SER A 209 15.69 -1.29 9.26
N ALA A 210 16.55 -0.49 8.64
CA ALA A 210 17.97 -0.49 9.01
C ALA A 210 18.21 0.35 10.27
N GLY A 211 18.91 -0.24 11.23
CA GLY A 211 19.72 0.51 12.18
C GLY A 211 19.01 0.85 13.48
N ASP A 212 19.15 -0.09 14.38
CA ASP A 212 18.78 -0.14 15.77
C ASP A 212 19.88 0.39 16.68
N GLY A 213 19.71 1.66 17.00
CA GLY A 213 20.44 2.32 18.05
C GLY A 213 19.64 3.53 18.51
N GLY A 214 18.62 3.32 19.34
CA GLY A 214 17.88 4.45 19.89
C GLY A 214 16.57 4.08 20.57
N ASN A 215 16.07 5.04 21.34
CA ASN A 215 14.71 5.03 21.85
C ASN A 215 13.74 5.42 20.72
N GLY A 216 12.55 4.82 20.66
CA GLY A 216 11.49 5.25 19.76
C GLY A 216 11.78 5.03 18.28
N SER A 217 11.94 3.77 17.89
CA SER A 217 11.89 3.31 16.50
C SER A 217 10.56 2.60 16.24
N SER A 218 9.96 2.78 15.07
CA SER A 218 8.77 2.05 14.64
C SER A 218 8.94 1.45 13.26
N LEU A 219 8.33 0.29 13.05
CA LEU A 219 8.11 -0.30 11.73
C LEU A 219 6.63 -0.69 11.62
N PHE A 220 6.02 -0.37 10.50
CA PHE A 220 4.68 -0.84 10.18
C PHE A 220 4.61 -1.26 8.72
N SER A 221 3.72 -2.20 8.43
CA SER A 221 3.45 -2.66 7.08
C SER A 221 2.05 -3.23 6.97
N ALA A 222 1.50 -3.20 5.76
CA ALA A 222 0.19 -3.75 5.45
C ALA A 222 0.06 -3.90 3.93
N TYR A 223 -1.04 -4.48 3.47
CA TYR A 223 -1.52 -4.24 2.12
C TYR A 223 -2.95 -3.68 2.12
N LEU A 224 -3.27 -2.94 1.06
CA LEU A 224 -4.59 -2.35 0.79
C LEU A 224 -5.13 -2.91 -0.51
N GLU A 225 -6.22 -3.69 -0.46
CA GLU A 225 -6.96 -4.13 -1.65
C GLU A 225 -7.91 -3.03 -2.09
N LEU A 226 -7.92 -2.75 -3.40
CA LEU A 226 -8.68 -1.66 -3.99
C LEU A 226 -9.67 -2.27 -4.98
N THR A 227 -10.96 -2.11 -4.72
CA THR A 227 -12.06 -2.66 -5.54
C THR A 227 -12.99 -1.57 -6.00
#